data_AF-A0A965REN6-F1
#
_entry.id   AF-A0A965REN6-F1
#
_cell.length_a   1.000
_cell.length_b   1.000
_cell.length_c   1.000
_cell.angle_alpha   90.00
_cell.angle_beta   90.00
_cell.angle_gamma   90.00
#
_symmetry.space_group_name_H-M   'P 1'
#
loop_
_entity.id
_entity.type
_entity.pdbx_description
1 polymer ?
#
loop_
_entity_poly.entity_id
_entity_poly.type
_entity_poly.pdbx_seq_one_letter_code
_entity_poly.pdbx_strand_id
1 'polypeptide(L)'
;MLILKRWLEHIGGLLFLALFVVFILQIGARFLFNQPLPWTDELAVVLYVWVIFWACAFMVPATAHVSVDVLVNRFPPSIRAGLHTLGQLMLGGLALWALPASWDYVWFMRREATAVMGLPLFWVFLPLLVALVMLVLKAIHNAWQLAQTLRSLP
;
A
#
# COMPACT_ATOMS: atom_id res chain seq x y z
N MET A 1 10.17 -3.07 17.38
CA MET A 1 9.07 -2.74 16.44
C MET A 1 8.78 -1.25 16.30
N LEU A 2 8.88 -0.43 17.35
CA LEU A 2 8.54 1.02 17.27
C LEU A 2 9.50 1.87 16.41
N ILE A 3 10.80 1.57 16.44
CA ILE A 3 11.80 2.30 15.62
C ILE A 3 11.58 2.05 14.14
N LEU A 4 11.38 0.80 13.73
CA LEU A 4 11.09 0.46 12.33
C LEU A 4 9.82 1.17 11.85
N LYS A 5 8.70 1.10 12.61
CA LYS A 5 7.48 1.83 12.26
C LYS A 5 7.71 3.33 12.03
N ARG A 6 8.42 4.01 12.94
CA ARG A 6 8.74 5.44 12.79
C ARG A 6 9.53 5.73 11.51
N TRP A 7 10.51 4.89 11.17
CA TRP A 7 11.24 5.04 9.91
C TRP A 7 10.33 4.94 8.69
N LEU A 8 9.42 3.95 8.65
CA LEU A 8 8.50 3.80 7.53
C LEU A 8 7.47 4.92 7.44
N GLU A 9 7.02 5.46 8.56
CA GLU A 9 6.16 6.65 8.62
C GLU A 9 6.90 7.89 8.10
N HIS A 10 8.17 8.07 8.45
CA HIS A 10 9.00 9.16 7.92
C HIS A 10 9.21 9.05 6.41
N ILE A 11 9.44 7.86 5.88
CA ILE A 11 9.55 7.63 4.43
C ILE A 11 8.24 7.99 3.73
N GLY A 12 7.10 7.55 4.27
CA GLY A 12 5.77 7.90 3.73
C GLY A 12 5.51 9.41 3.75
N GLY A 13 5.87 10.08 4.84
CA GLY A 13 5.78 11.54 4.96
C GLY A 13 6.68 12.27 3.97
N LEU A 14 7.89 11.78 3.73
CA LEU A 14 8.82 12.35 2.75
C LEU A 14 8.31 12.19 1.32
N LEU A 15 7.75 11.03 0.98
CA LEU A 15 7.12 10.78 -0.34
C LEU A 15 5.93 11.73 -0.57
N PHE A 16 5.09 11.92 0.44
CA PHE A 16 3.96 12.85 0.37
C PHE A 16 4.42 14.31 0.25
N LEU A 17 5.45 14.71 1.00
CA LEU A 17 6.03 16.04 0.89
C LEU A 17 6.61 16.29 -0.50
N ALA A 18 7.33 15.31 -1.06
CA ALA A 18 7.85 15.38 -2.42
C ALA A 18 6.73 15.56 -3.44
N LEU A 19 5.65 14.76 -3.34
CA LEU A 19 4.47 14.89 -4.19
C LEU A 19 3.85 16.30 -4.09
N PHE A 20 3.72 16.83 -2.88
CA PHE A 20 3.17 18.16 -2.64
C PHE A 20 4.03 19.27 -3.27
N VAL A 21 5.36 19.18 -3.15
CA VAL A 21 6.28 20.12 -3.80
C VAL A 21 6.17 20.05 -5.33
N VAL A 22 6.08 18.84 -5.90
CA VAL A 22 5.89 18.67 -7.35
C VAL A 22 4.57 19.31 -7.81
N PHE A 23 3.49 19.15 -7.05
CA PHE A 23 2.22 19.82 -7.37
C PHE A 23 2.35 21.35 -7.32
N ILE A 24 3.03 21.92 -6.32
CA ILE A 24 3.27 23.36 -6.27
C ILE A 24 4.07 23.82 -7.49
N LEU A 25 5.11 23.09 -7.88
CA LEU A 25 5.91 23.41 -9.06
C LEU A 25 5.09 23.34 -10.35
N GLN A 26 4.27 22.30 -10.51
CA GLN A 26 3.40 22.12 -11.67
C GLN A 26 2.36 23.25 -11.79
N ILE A 27 1.68 23.58 -10.70
CA ILE A 27 0.71 24.67 -10.62
C ILE A 27 1.43 26.01 -10.87
N GLY A 28 2.55 26.26 -10.19
CA GLY A 28 3.34 27.47 -10.36
C GLY A 28 3.81 27.67 -11.80
N ALA A 29 4.41 26.65 -12.42
CA ALA A 29 4.85 26.67 -13.82
C ALA A 29 3.70 26.98 -14.78
N ARG A 30 2.52 26.36 -14.55
CA ARG A 30 1.35 26.56 -15.40
C ARG A 30 0.73 27.95 -15.25
N PHE A 31 0.57 28.45 -14.03
CA PHE A 31 -0.17 29.68 -13.77
C PHE A 31 0.70 30.95 -13.76
N LEU A 32 1.96 30.87 -13.32
CA LEU A 32 2.86 32.04 -13.30
C LEU A 32 3.66 32.17 -14.60
N PHE A 33 4.14 31.04 -15.13
CA PHE A 33 5.06 31.04 -16.28
C PHE A 33 4.37 30.67 -17.60
N ASN A 34 3.09 30.28 -17.56
CA ASN A 34 2.30 29.82 -18.72
C ASN A 34 3.01 28.74 -19.55
N GLN A 35 3.90 27.98 -18.93
CA GLN A 35 4.67 26.90 -19.55
C GLN A 35 4.49 25.62 -18.72
N PRO A 36 3.63 24.69 -19.16
CA PRO A 36 3.47 23.42 -18.48
C PRO A 36 4.78 22.62 -18.59
N LEU A 37 5.22 22.03 -17.48
CA LEU A 37 6.41 21.17 -17.41
C LEU A 37 5.96 19.70 -17.46
N PRO A 38 6.05 19.00 -18.62
CA PRO A 38 5.45 17.67 -18.77
C PRO A 38 6.04 16.61 -17.85
N TRP A 39 7.29 16.79 -17.42
CA TRP A 39 7.95 15.88 -16.47
C TRP A 39 7.35 15.96 -15.06
N THR A 40 6.77 17.11 -14.67
CA THR A 40 6.12 17.26 -13.35
C THR A 40 4.82 16.49 -13.26
N ASP A 41 4.05 16.43 -14.36
CA ASP A 41 2.83 15.62 -14.45
C ASP A 41 3.15 14.12 -14.27
N GLU A 42 4.16 13.62 -15.01
CA GLU A 42 4.59 12.23 -14.88
C GLU A 42 5.13 11.93 -13.48
N LEU A 43 5.97 12.80 -12.93
CA LEU A 43 6.57 12.59 -11.62
C LEU A 43 5.52 12.59 -10.51
N ALA A 44 4.50 13.45 -10.62
CA ALA A 44 3.37 13.47 -9.71
C ALA A 44 2.63 12.13 -9.71
N VAL A 45 2.36 11.55 -10.90
CA VAL A 45 1.70 10.24 -11.01
C VAL A 45 2.57 9.14 -10.41
N VAL A 46 3.88 9.12 -10.68
CA VAL A 46 4.80 8.13 -10.10
C VAL A 46 4.83 8.25 -8.58
N LEU A 47 5.02 9.45 -8.03
CA LEU A 47 5.03 9.68 -6.59
C LEU A 47 3.69 9.33 -5.95
N TYR A 48 2.57 9.62 -6.62
CA TYR A 48 1.24 9.29 -6.14
C TYR A 48 1.03 7.78 -6.00
N VAL A 49 1.45 6.99 -7.00
CA VAL A 49 1.46 5.52 -6.93
C VAL A 49 2.27 5.04 -5.73
N TRP A 50 3.48 5.58 -5.55
CA TRP A 50 4.34 5.26 -4.41
C TRP A 50 3.68 5.59 -3.07
N VAL A 51 3.11 6.78 -2.91
CA VAL A 51 2.45 7.22 -1.68
C VAL A 51 1.27 6.32 -1.31
N ILE A 52 0.39 6.01 -2.26
CA ILE A 52 -0.80 5.18 -1.99
C ILE A 52 -0.39 3.79 -1.54
N PHE A 53 0.49 3.12 -2.31
CA PHE A 53 0.89 1.76 -1.97
C PHE A 53 1.71 1.70 -0.68
N TRP A 54 2.55 2.70 -0.41
CA TRP A 54 3.27 2.80 0.85
C TRP A 54 2.32 2.99 2.03
N ALA A 55 1.32 3.87 1.89
CA ALA A 55 0.30 4.07 2.91
C ALA A 55 -0.50 2.79 3.16
N CYS A 56 -0.94 2.10 2.11
CA CYS A 56 -1.64 0.81 2.21
C CYS A 56 -0.77 -0.27 2.90
N ALA A 57 0.50 -0.36 2.54
CA ALA A 57 1.43 -1.34 3.08
C ALA A 57 1.70 -1.11 4.57
N PHE A 58 1.96 0.12 4.99
CA PHE A 58 2.55 0.40 6.30
C PHE A 58 1.69 1.24 7.25
N MET A 59 0.89 2.17 6.71
CA MET A 59 0.12 3.11 7.52
C MET A 59 -1.31 2.62 7.80
N VAL A 60 -1.92 1.90 6.85
CA VAL A 60 -3.28 1.38 7.03
C VAL A 60 -3.28 0.23 8.03
N PRO A 61 -4.04 0.34 9.14
CA PRO A 61 -4.19 -0.76 10.09
C PRO A 61 -4.93 -1.92 9.43
N ALA A 62 -4.55 -3.15 9.80
CA ALA A 62 -5.11 -4.36 9.18
C ALA A 62 -6.64 -4.47 9.37
N THR A 63 -7.18 -3.83 10.40
CA THR A 63 -8.62 -3.74 10.71
C THR A 63 -9.39 -2.78 9.80
N ALA A 64 -8.71 -1.98 8.98
CA ALA A 64 -9.35 -0.99 8.10
C ALA A 64 -9.62 -1.52 6.68
N HIS A 65 -9.24 -2.75 6.36
CA HIS A 65 -9.57 -3.37 5.08
C HIS A 65 -11.01 -3.88 5.10
N VAL A 66 -11.94 -3.00 4.68
CA VAL A 66 -13.39 -3.20 4.46
C VAL A 66 -13.99 -4.31 5.33
N SER A 67 -14.03 -4.08 6.64
CA SER A 67 -14.96 -4.79 7.51
C SER A 67 -16.35 -4.17 7.35
N VAL A 68 -17.36 -5.00 7.06
CA VAL A 68 -18.76 -4.59 7.17
C VAL A 68 -19.09 -4.53 8.67
N ASP A 69 -18.55 -3.51 9.33
CA ASP A 69 -18.59 -3.36 10.79
C ASP A 69 -20.03 -3.38 11.32
N VAL A 70 -20.99 -2.92 10.52
CA VAL A 70 -22.42 -2.92 10.87
C VAL A 70 -22.96 -4.34 11.09
N LEU A 71 -22.56 -5.30 10.25
CA LEU A 71 -23.04 -6.69 10.35
C LEU A 71 -22.24 -7.46 11.41
N VAL A 72 -20.94 -7.23 11.48
CA VAL A 72 -20.01 -7.90 12.39
C VAL A 72 -20.21 -7.45 13.86
N ASN A 73 -20.64 -6.21 14.07
CA ASN A 73 -20.92 -5.68 15.41
C ASN A 73 -22.19 -6.26 16.06
N ARG A 74 -23.06 -6.92 15.29
CA ARG A 74 -24.25 -7.62 15.80
C ARG A 74 -23.90 -8.96 16.48
N PHE A 75 -22.73 -9.52 16.18
CA PHE A 75 -22.31 -10.83 16.70
C PHE A 75 -21.52 -10.72 18.01
N PRO A 76 -21.55 -11.78 18.85
CA PRO A 76 -20.74 -11.88 20.06
C PRO A 76 -19.22 -11.81 19.74
N PRO A 77 -18.39 -11.37 20.70
CA PRO A 77 -16.98 -11.04 20.48
C PRO A 77 -16.16 -12.18 19.89
N SER A 78 -16.46 -13.44 20.24
CA SER A 78 -15.76 -14.62 19.71
C SER A 78 -15.99 -14.84 18.21
N ILE A 79 -17.22 -14.62 17.73
CA ILE A 79 -17.58 -14.76 16.31
C ILE A 79 -17.01 -13.60 15.50
N ARG A 80 -17.01 -12.39 16.08
CA ARG A 80 -16.39 -11.20 15.50
C ARG A 80 -14.89 -11.40 15.23
N ALA A 81 -14.16 -11.95 16.19
CA ALA A 81 -12.74 -12.25 16.04
C ALA A 81 -12.48 -13.29 14.93
N GLY A 82 -13.34 -14.31 14.83
CA GLY A 82 -13.28 -15.31 13.77
C GLY A 82 -13.53 -14.73 12.37
N LEU A 83 -14.60 -13.94 12.20
CA LEU A 83 -14.94 -13.27 10.93
C LEU A 83 -13.84 -12.31 10.48
N HIS A 84 -13.29 -11.52 11.39
CA HIS A 84 -12.21 -10.59 11.10
C HIS A 84 -10.94 -11.33 10.64
N THR A 85 -10.60 -12.42 11.34
CA THR A 85 -9.42 -13.22 10.98
C THR A 85 -9.63 -13.94 9.65
N LEU A 86 -10.83 -14.46 9.38
CA LEU A 86 -11.16 -15.07 8.10
C LEU A 86 -11.02 -14.05 6.95
N GLY A 87 -11.58 -12.85 7.10
CA GLY A 87 -11.47 -11.80 6.08
C GLY A 87 -10.03 -11.42 5.77
N GLN A 88 -9.20 -11.25 6.81
CA GLN A 88 -7.77 -10.98 6.63
C GLN A 88 -7.01 -12.15 6.02
N LEU A 89 -7.36 -13.39 6.36
CA LEU A 89 -6.76 -14.59 5.77
C LEU A 89 -7.13 -14.71 4.29
N MET A 90 -8.38 -14.41 3.93
CA MET A 90 -8.81 -14.36 2.52
C MET A 90 -8.07 -13.28 1.74
N LEU A 91 -7.94 -12.07 2.30
CA LEU A 91 -7.21 -10.98 1.67
C LEU A 91 -5.73 -11.31 1.51
N GLY A 92 -5.09 -11.85 2.56
CA GLY A 92 -3.70 -12.29 2.51
C GLY A 92 -3.48 -13.48 1.57
N GLY A 93 -4.41 -14.42 1.53
CA GLY A 93 -4.38 -15.56 0.61
C GLY A 93 -4.53 -15.13 -0.85
N LEU A 94 -5.45 -14.21 -1.14
CA LEU A 94 -5.60 -13.62 -2.47
C LEU A 94 -4.35 -12.83 -2.86
N ALA A 95 -3.77 -12.06 -1.94
CA ALA A 95 -2.52 -11.35 -2.17
C ALA A 95 -1.37 -12.32 -2.48
N LEU A 96 -1.26 -13.42 -1.72
CA LEU A 96 -0.26 -14.47 -1.95
C LEU A 96 -0.43 -15.13 -3.32
N TRP A 97 -1.67 -15.39 -3.74
CA TRP A 97 -1.97 -15.94 -5.06
C TRP A 97 -1.67 -14.94 -6.19
N ALA A 98 -1.90 -13.65 -5.96
CA ALA A 98 -1.64 -12.60 -6.93
C ALA A 98 -0.14 -12.22 -7.05
N LEU A 99 0.69 -12.55 -6.05
CA LEU A 99 2.11 -12.15 -6.01
C LEU A 99 2.93 -12.64 -7.22
N PRO A 100 2.88 -13.92 -7.63
CA PRO A 100 3.65 -14.41 -8.78
C PRO A 100 3.25 -13.71 -10.08
N ALA A 101 1.94 -13.61 -10.36
CA ALA A 101 1.43 -12.94 -11.55
C ALA A 101 1.79 -11.45 -11.57
N SER A 102 1.73 -10.78 -10.40
CA SER A 102 2.12 -9.39 -10.26
C SER A 102 3.62 -9.20 -10.46
N TRP A 103 4.45 -10.13 -9.97
CA TRP A 103 5.89 -10.11 -10.18
C TRP A 103 6.23 -10.25 -11.66
N ASP A 104 5.64 -11.22 -12.35
CA ASP A 104 5.85 -11.44 -13.79
C ASP A 104 5.41 -10.22 -14.61
N TYR A 105 4.31 -9.59 -14.24
CA TYR A 105 3.84 -8.35 -14.86
C TYR A 105 4.81 -7.19 -14.67
N VAL A 106 5.25 -6.92 -13.43
CA VAL A 106 6.20 -5.84 -13.12
C VAL A 106 7.55 -6.09 -13.81
N TRP A 107 7.99 -7.35 -13.85
CA TRP A 107 9.19 -7.73 -14.56
C TRP A 107 9.07 -7.54 -16.07
N PHE A 108 7.93 -7.90 -16.66
CA PHE A 108 7.62 -7.65 -18.08
C PHE A 108 7.69 -6.16 -18.40
N MET A 109 7.16 -5.31 -17.52
CA MET A 109 7.08 -3.85 -17.64
C MET A 109 8.44 -3.15 -17.58
N ARG A 110 9.52 -3.85 -17.24
CA ARG A 110 10.90 -3.29 -17.35
C ARG A 110 11.27 -2.87 -18.78
N ARG A 111 10.56 -3.39 -19.78
CA ARG A 111 10.78 -3.10 -21.21
C ARG A 111 10.15 -1.79 -21.65
N GLU A 112 9.24 -1.24 -20.84
CA GLU A 112 8.54 0.00 -21.12
C GLU A 112 9.05 1.09 -20.18
N ALA A 113 9.02 2.32 -20.67
CA ALA A 113 9.49 3.49 -19.96
C ALA A 113 8.46 4.62 -20.04
N THR A 114 8.46 5.54 -19.07
CA THR A 114 7.58 6.71 -19.11
C THR A 114 7.89 7.60 -20.32
N ALA A 115 6.88 8.29 -20.84
CA ALA A 115 6.95 8.97 -22.13
C ALA A 115 7.86 10.19 -22.11
N VAL A 116 7.94 10.90 -20.99
CA VAL A 116 8.73 12.14 -20.84
C VAL A 116 10.06 11.85 -20.17
N MET A 117 10.05 11.19 -19.01
CA MET A 117 11.28 10.97 -18.22
C MET A 117 12.06 9.72 -18.64
N GLY A 118 11.48 8.80 -19.42
CA GLY A 118 12.13 7.54 -19.78
C GLY A 118 12.40 6.63 -18.58
N LEU A 119 11.64 6.78 -17.48
CA LEU A 119 11.78 5.94 -16.30
C LEU A 119 11.21 4.55 -16.57
N PRO A 120 11.95 3.46 -16.32
CA PRO A 120 11.41 2.11 -16.48
C PRO A 120 10.16 1.91 -15.62
N LEU A 121 9.06 1.43 -16.21
CA LEU A 121 7.80 1.23 -15.48
C LEU A 121 7.93 0.23 -14.34
N PHE A 122 8.95 -0.63 -14.38
CA PHE A 122 9.35 -1.48 -13.26
C PHE A 122 9.41 -0.71 -11.92
N TRP A 123 10.05 0.46 -11.89
CA TRP A 123 10.19 1.27 -10.68
C TRP A 123 8.88 1.93 -10.24
N VAL A 124 7.99 2.20 -11.20
CA VAL A 124 6.68 2.80 -10.92
C VAL A 124 5.77 1.81 -10.21
N PHE A 125 5.78 0.53 -10.63
CA PHE A 125 4.91 -0.50 -10.08
C PHE A 125 5.53 -1.30 -8.93
N LEU A 126 6.81 -1.15 -8.61
CA LEU A 126 7.46 -1.83 -7.49
C LEU A 126 6.73 -1.69 -6.13
N PRO A 127 6.16 -0.52 -5.75
CA PRO A 127 5.41 -0.36 -4.51
C PRO A 127 4.20 -1.29 -4.38
N LEU A 128 3.58 -1.67 -5.50
CA LEU A 128 2.48 -2.65 -5.53
C LEU A 128 2.94 -3.99 -4.94
N LEU A 129 4.11 -4.47 -5.36
CA LEU A 129 4.67 -5.73 -4.86
C LEU A 129 4.97 -5.66 -3.37
N VAL A 130 5.53 -4.54 -2.91
CA VAL A 130 5.78 -4.29 -1.49
C VAL A 130 4.47 -4.32 -0.70
N ALA A 131 3.40 -3.71 -1.21
CA ALA A 131 2.10 -3.72 -0.58
C ALA A 131 1.49 -5.13 -0.50
N LEU A 132 1.59 -5.93 -1.58
CA LEU A 132 1.12 -7.31 -1.60
C LEU A 132 1.86 -8.19 -0.58
N VAL A 133 3.20 -8.09 -0.52
CA VAL A 133 4.00 -8.81 0.49
C VAL A 133 3.59 -8.40 1.90
N MET A 134 3.40 -7.10 2.15
CA MET A 134 2.98 -6.62 3.47
C MET A 134 1.57 -7.08 3.86
N LEU A 135 0.64 -7.22 2.91
CA LEU A 135 -0.69 -7.79 3.16
C LEU A 135 -0.59 -9.25 3.60
N VAL A 136 0.26 -10.05 2.95
CA VAL A 136 0.51 -11.45 3.35
C VAL A 136 1.11 -11.50 4.76
N LEU A 137 2.10 -10.66 5.06
CA LEU A 137 2.73 -10.61 6.39
C LEU A 137 1.74 -10.20 7.48
N LYS A 138 0.85 -9.22 7.22
CA LYS A 138 -0.21 -8.81 8.16
C LYS A 138 -1.20 -9.95 8.40
N ALA A 139 -1.60 -10.67 7.37
CA ALA A 139 -2.52 -11.81 7.50
C ALA A 139 -1.91 -12.94 8.35
N ILE A 140 -0.64 -13.27 8.12
CA ILE A 140 0.09 -14.28 8.93
C ILE A 140 0.20 -13.82 10.38
N HIS A 141 0.54 -12.55 10.62
CA HIS A 141 0.68 -12.01 11.97
C HIS A 141 -0.65 -12.09 12.75
N ASN A 142 -1.77 -11.71 12.12
CA ASN A 142 -3.07 -11.78 12.78
C ASN A 142 -3.51 -13.23 13.05
N ALA A 143 -3.25 -14.15 12.11
CA ALA A 143 -3.52 -15.57 12.33
C ALA A 143 -2.72 -16.14 13.52
N TRP A 144 -1.47 -15.71 13.67
CA TRP A 144 -0.63 -16.12 14.79
C TRP A 144 -1.11 -15.56 16.13
N GLN A 145 -1.57 -14.30 16.16
CA GLN A 145 -2.17 -13.68 17.35
C GLN A 145 -3.47 -14.39 17.78
N LEU A 146 -4.31 -14.80 16.83
CA LEU A 146 -5.51 -15.60 17.13
C LEU A 146 -5.14 -16.96 17.73
N ALA A 147 -4.13 -17.64 17.17
CA ALA A 147 -3.67 -18.93 17.69
C ALA A 147 -3.14 -18.83 19.14
N GLN A 148 -2.48 -17.71 19.48
CA GLN A 148 -2.00 -17.46 20.84
C GLN A 148 -3.15 -17.16 21.81
N THR A 149 -4.12 -16.33 21.41
CA THR A 149 -5.27 -15.99 22.26
C THR A 149 -6.14 -17.21 22.56
N LEU A 150 -6.34 -18.11 21.58
CA LEU A 150 -7.05 -19.38 21.79
C LEU A 150 -6.29 -20.33 22.73
N ARG A 151 -4.95 -20.32 22.71
CA ARG A 151 -4.12 -21.14 23.64
C ARG A 151 -4.10 -20.60 25.08
N SER A 152 -4.39 -19.31 25.28
CA SER A 152 -4.42 -18.69 26.61
C SER A 152 -5.77 -18.79 27.32
N LEU A 153 -6.80 -19.32 26.67
CA LEU A 153 -8.09 -19.58 27.29
C LEU A 153 -8.01 -20.90 28.10
N PRO A 154 -8.48 -20.91 29.36
CA PRO A 154 -8.43 -22.08 30.24
C PRO A 154 -9.31 -23.23 29.75
#